data_AF-A0A3D2ZBF7-F1
#
_entry.id   AF-A0A3D2ZBF7-F1
#
_cell.length_a   1.000
_cell.length_b   1.000
_cell.length_c   1.000
_cell.angle_alpha   90.00
_cell.angle_beta   90.00
_cell.angle_gamma   90.00
#
_symmetry.space_group_name_H-M   'P 1'
#
loop_
_entity.id
_entity.type
_entity.pdbx_description
1 polymer ?
#
loop_
_entity_poly.entity_id
_entity_poly.type
_entity_poly.pdbx_seq_one_letter_code
_entity_poly.pdbx_strand_id
1 'polypeptide(L)' 'LESREYQPLGDTKVHIADVRFVAATNRDLEASIEAGTFREDLYYRL' A
#
# COMPACT_ATOMS: atom_id res chain seq x y z
N LEU A 1 5.72 -2.08 2.95
CA LEU A 1 5.08 -2.30 4.26
C LEU A 1 6.08 -2.78 5.33
N GLU A 2 7.35 -2.99 4.97
CA GLU A 2 8.36 -3.57 5.85
C GLU A 2 8.91 -2.60 6.90
N SER A 3 9.06 -1.31 6.58
CA SER A 3 9.66 -0.34 7.52
C SER A 3 8.69 0.28 8.52
N ARG A 4 7.36 0.10 8.37
CA ARG A 4 6.32 0.77 9.18
C ARG A 4 6.48 2.30 9.28
N GLU A 5 7.15 2.89 8.31
CA GLU A 5 7.50 4.30 8.28
C GLU A 5 6.63 5.05 7.28
N TYR A 6 6.30 6.30 7.61
CA TYR A 6 5.62 7.22 6.72
C TYR A 6 6.11 8.65 6.94
N GLN A 7 5.94 9.49 5.91
CA GLN A 7 6.27 10.89 5.96
C GLN A 7 5.02 11.70 5.60
N PRO A 8 4.52 12.55 6.52
CA PRO A 8 3.42 13.47 6.22
C PRO A 8 3.80 14.39 5.06
N LEU A 9 2.81 14.74 4.23
CA LEU A 9 3.03 15.69 3.13
C LEU A 9 3.42 17.06 3.71
N GLY A 10 4.61 17.55 3.32
CA GLY A 10 5.15 18.83 3.77
C GLY A 10 6.00 18.76 5.04
N ASP A 11 6.09 17.60 5.69
CA ASP A 11 7.09 17.35 6.74
C ASP A 11 8.38 16.81 6.09
N THR A 12 9.52 16.99 6.75
CA THR A 12 10.82 16.41 6.34
C THR A 12 11.23 15.24 7.22
N LYS A 13 10.48 14.96 8.28
CA LYS A 13 10.76 13.87 9.21
C LYS A 13 9.96 12.62 8.88
N VAL A 14 10.62 11.47 9.05
CA VAL A 14 10.00 10.15 8.97
C VAL A 14 9.44 9.78 10.34
N HIS A 15 8.24 9.20 10.35
CA HIS A 15 7.52 8.76 11.54
C HIS A 15 7.22 7.25 11.44
N ILE A 16 7.21 6.56 12.59
CA ILE A 16 6.88 5.12 12.66
C ILE A 16 5.42 4.95 13.08
N ALA A 17 4.67 4.11 12.38
CA ALA A 17 3.30 3.75 12.68
C ALA A 17 3.16 2.24 12.91
N ASP A 18 2.72 1.84 14.10
CA ASP A 18 2.31 0.46 14.38
C ASP A 18 0.83 0.30 14.06
N VAL A 19 0.54 -0.19 12.85
CA VAL A 19 -0.82 -0.29 12.31
C VAL A 19 -1.06 -1.65 11.67
N ARG A 20 -2.33 -2.10 11.70
CA ARG A 20 -2.80 -3.27 10.98
C ARG A 20 -3.55 -2.83 9.72
N PHE A 21 -3.12 -3.32 8.57
CA PHE A 21 -3.83 -3.09 7.30
C PHE A 21 -4.95 -4.13 7.13
N VAL A 22 -6.11 -3.67 6.68
CA VAL A 22 -7.23 -4.52 6.25
C VAL A 22 -7.80 -3.88 4.99
N ALA A 23 -7.78 -4.61 3.87
CA ALA A 23 -8.31 -4.15 2.60
C ALA A 23 -9.38 -5.12 2.08
N ALA A 24 -10.40 -4.58 1.43
CA ALA A 24 -11.41 -5.35 0.70
C ALA A 24 -11.77 -4.57 -0.56
N THR A 25 -11.83 -5.26 -1.69
CA THR A 25 -12.24 -4.68 -2.97
C THR A 25 -13.22 -5.61 -3.66
N ASN A 26 -14.20 -5.03 -4.36
CA ASN A 26 -15.15 -5.76 -5.18
C ASN A 26 -14.65 -5.96 -6.63
N ARG A 27 -13.44 -5.50 -6.94
CA ARG A 27 -12.81 -5.58 -8.26
C ARG A 27 -11.81 -6.74 -8.28
N ASP A 28 -11.65 -7.34 -9.45
CA ASP A 28 -10.60 -8.31 -9.69
C ASP A 28 -9.23 -7.63 -9.70
N LEU A 29 -8.42 -7.95 -8.69
CA LEU A 29 -7.09 -7.38 -8.52
C LEU A 29 -6.10 -7.94 -9.54
N GLU A 30 -6.21 -9.21 -9.93
CA GLU A 30 -5.32 -9.84 -10.90
C GLU A 30 -5.49 -9.16 -12.27
N ALA A 31 -6.73 -8.98 -12.71
CA ALA A 31 -7.03 -8.24 -13.94
C ALA A 31 -6.56 -6.77 -13.86
N SER A 32 -6.64 -6.14 -12.70
CA SER A 32 -6.19 -4.75 -12.49
C SER A 32 -4.67 -4.61 -12.53
N ILE A 33 -3.94 -5.64 -12.08
CA ILE A 33 -2.48 -5.75 -12.15
C ILE A 33 -2.05 -5.92 -13.61
N GLU A 34 -2.68 -6.85 -14.35
CA GLU A 34 -2.40 -7.05 -15.78
C GLU A 34 -2.66 -5.78 -16.61
N ALA A 35 -3.72 -5.04 -16.28
CA ALA A 35 -4.04 -3.76 -16.90
C ALA A 35 -3.10 -2.61 -16.49
N GLY A 36 -2.16 -2.83 -15.57
CA GLY A 36 -1.22 -1.81 -15.07
C GLY A 36 -1.87 -0.72 -14.21
N THR A 37 -3.13 -0.88 -13.83
CA THR A 37 -3.89 0.07 -13.00
C THR A 37 -3.71 -0.18 -11.51
N PHE A 38 -3.26 -1.37 -11.14
CA PHE A 38 -2.90 -1.73 -9.78
C PHE A 38 -1.46 -2.21 -9.70
N ARG A 39 -0.75 -1.77 -8.66
CA ARG A 39 0.64 -2.16 -8.43
C ARG A 39 0.70 -3.55 -7.82
N GLU A 40 1.30 -4.49 -8.54
CA GLU A 40 1.51 -5.87 -8.12
C GLU A 40 2.19 -5.98 -6.74
N ASP A 41 3.18 -5.13 -6.47
CA ASP A 41 3.91 -5.17 -5.21
C ASP A 41 3.10 -4.63 -4.02
N LEU A 42 1.97 -3.95 -4.25
CA LEU A 42 1.01 -3.63 -3.19
C LEU A 42 0.02 -4.79 -2.96
N TYR A 43 -0.27 -5.61 -3.97
CA TYR A 43 -1.10 -6.81 -3.84
C TYR A 43 -0.42 -7.85 -2.94
N TYR A 44 0.85 -8.13 -3.17
CA TYR A 44 1.60 -9.11 -2.39
C TYR A 44 2.05 -8.62 -1.01
N ARG A 45 1.97 -7.30 -0.73
CA ARG A 45 2.37 -6.72 0.56
C ARG A 45 1.20 -6.38 1.48
N LEU A 46 0.00 -6.21 0.93
CA LEU A 46 -1.26 -6.12 1.71
C LEU A 46 -1.56 -7.46 2.39
#